data_AF-A0A2D6GED2-F1
#
_entry.id   AF-A0A2D6GED2-F1
#
_cell.length_a   1.000
_cell.length_b   1.000
_cell.length_c   1.000
_cell.angle_alpha   90.00
_cell.angle_beta   90.00
_cell.angle_gamma   90.00
#
_symmetry.space_group_name_H-M   'P 1'
#
loop_
_entity.id
_entity.type
_entity.pdbx_description
1 polymer ?
#
loop_
_entity_poly.entity_id
_entity_poly.type
_entity_poly.pdbx_seq_one_letter_code
_entity_poly.pdbx_strand_id
1 'polypeptide(L)'
;MDMPAMTNLPLRTELKAKVEAPAVGAGVAERGCADASLYRRMHQVGLTRVKMFPQLAAFDGSEPNILRLLQDQSLANLSQEEVREWHTARAQAEAEDTFFIASPHHCAVGTKP
;
A
#
# COMPACT_ATOMS: atom_id res chain seq x y z
N MET A 1 4.67 9.04 -6.16
CA MET A 1 5.63 8.20 -5.43
C MET A 1 6.27 7.31 -6.46
N ASP A 2 7.60 7.29 -6.51
CA ASP A 2 8.35 6.56 -7.55
C ASP A 2 8.51 5.07 -7.22
N MET A 3 7.99 4.63 -6.06
CA MET A 3 7.98 3.25 -5.62
C MET A 3 6.56 2.69 -5.77
N PRO A 4 6.36 1.59 -6.53
CA PRO A 4 5.06 0.92 -6.62
C PRO A 4 4.75 0.13 -5.35
N ALA A 5 3.49 -0.29 -5.22
CA ALA A 5 3.18 -1.38 -4.28
C ALA A 5 3.86 -2.67 -4.78
N MET A 6 4.09 -3.62 -3.87
CA MET A 6 4.74 -4.89 -4.21
C MET A 6 3.97 -6.05 -3.60
N THR A 7 3.93 -7.18 -4.30
CA THR A 7 3.40 -8.42 -3.74
C THR A 7 4.23 -9.61 -4.18
N ASN A 8 4.27 -10.67 -3.37
CA ASN A 8 4.95 -11.92 -3.70
C ASN A 8 4.11 -12.86 -4.56
N LEU A 9 2.89 -12.48 -4.95
CA LEU A 9 2.03 -13.35 -5.76
C LEU A 9 2.72 -13.73 -7.09
N PRO A 10 2.75 -15.03 -7.44
CA PRO A 10 3.32 -15.51 -8.71
C PRO A 10 2.36 -15.25 -9.87
N LEU A 11 2.16 -13.99 -10.20
CA LEU A 11 1.30 -13.53 -11.30
C LEU A 11 2.08 -13.45 -12.61
N ARG A 12 1.39 -13.60 -13.75
CA ARG A 12 1.99 -13.27 -15.05
C ARG A 12 2.40 -11.80 -15.10
N THR A 13 3.45 -11.49 -15.87
CA THR A 13 4.10 -10.18 -15.89
C THR A 13 3.13 -9.01 -16.07
N GLU A 14 2.16 -9.13 -16.97
CA GLU A 14 1.21 -8.05 -17.25
C GLU A 14 0.25 -7.82 -16.09
N LEU A 15 -0.20 -8.89 -15.43
CA LEU A 15 -1.07 -8.78 -14.27
C LEU A 15 -0.30 -8.22 -13.06
N LYS A 16 0.94 -8.68 -12.86
CA LYS A 16 1.81 -8.16 -11.80
C LYS A 16 1.99 -6.64 -11.93
N ALA A 17 2.27 -6.16 -13.15
CA ALA A 17 2.40 -4.74 -13.42
C ALA A 17 1.12 -3.94 -13.11
N LYS A 18 -0.07 -4.50 -13.38
CA LYS A 18 -1.36 -3.87 -13.02
C LYS A 18 -1.61 -3.82 -11.52
N VAL A 19 -1.31 -4.90 -10.81
CA VAL A 19 -1.52 -5.03 -9.36
C VAL A 19 -0.57 -4.12 -8.57
N GLU A 20 0.65 -3.94 -9.05
CA GLU A 20 1.68 -3.11 -8.43
C GLU A 20 1.62 -1.64 -8.86
N ALA A 21 0.85 -1.31 -9.92
CA ALA A 21 0.65 0.05 -10.35
C ALA A 21 0.05 0.91 -9.22
N PRO A 22 0.42 2.20 -9.12
CA PRO A 22 -0.18 3.09 -8.14
C PRO A 22 -1.71 3.08 -8.25
N ALA A 23 -2.39 2.72 -7.15
CA ALA A 23 -3.83 2.57 -7.16
C ALA A 23 -4.53 3.90 -7.49
N VAL A 24 -5.45 3.87 -8.45
CA VAL A 24 -6.38 4.97 -8.72
C VAL A 24 -7.25 5.16 -7.46
N GLY A 25 -7.22 6.35 -6.86
CA GLY A 25 -8.01 6.65 -5.66
C GLY A 25 -7.31 6.42 -4.32
N ALA A 26 -5.98 6.18 -4.29
CA ALA A 26 -5.19 6.09 -3.06
C ALA A 26 -5.09 7.41 -2.25
N GLY A 27 -5.86 8.44 -2.61
CA GLY A 27 -5.83 9.76 -1.96
C GLY A 27 -4.54 10.55 -2.20
N VAL A 28 -3.69 10.10 -3.13
CA VAL A 28 -2.42 10.76 -3.47
C VAL A 28 -2.67 11.78 -4.58
N ALA A 29 -2.38 13.05 -4.32
CA ALA A 29 -2.43 14.08 -5.37
C ALA A 29 -1.40 13.79 -6.48
N GLU A 30 -1.58 14.39 -7.65
CA GLU A 30 -0.73 14.20 -8.85
C GLU A 30 0.78 14.31 -8.56
N ARG A 31 1.17 15.14 -7.58
CA ARG A 31 2.58 15.32 -7.15
C ARG A 31 3.06 14.33 -6.08
N GLY A 32 2.33 13.25 -5.82
CA GLY A 32 2.75 12.19 -4.90
C GLY A 32 2.55 12.48 -3.41
N CYS A 33 1.80 13.52 -3.03
CA CYS A 33 1.50 13.85 -1.63
C CYS A 33 0.03 13.58 -1.32
N ALA A 34 -0.25 12.73 -0.34
CA ALA A 34 -1.61 12.42 0.10
C ALA A 34 -2.20 13.53 0.99
N ASP A 35 -1.43 14.02 1.96
CA ASP A 35 -1.87 15.10 2.84
C ASP A 35 -0.67 15.92 3.35
N ALA A 36 -0.40 17.06 2.71
CA ALA A 36 0.64 17.98 3.16
C ALA A 36 0.28 18.70 4.48
N SER A 37 -0.99 18.71 4.88
CA SER A 37 -1.41 19.37 6.12
C SER A 37 -1.01 18.58 7.37
N LEU A 38 -0.66 17.31 7.22
CA LEU A 38 -0.20 16.42 8.29
C LEU A 38 0.86 17.08 9.18
N TYR A 39 1.89 17.68 8.58
CA TYR A 39 3.00 18.28 9.35
C TYR A 39 2.56 19.47 10.20
N ARG A 40 1.68 20.32 9.65
CA ARG A 40 1.08 21.42 10.40
C ARG A 40 0.27 20.89 11.58
N ARG A 41 -0.52 19.83 11.37
CA ARG A 41 -1.31 19.20 12.43
C ARG A 41 -0.42 18.57 13.51
N MET A 42 0.71 17.97 13.14
CA MET A 42 1.68 17.45 14.11
C MET A 42 2.25 18.56 15.01
N HIS A 43 2.63 19.70 14.42
CA HIS A 43 3.07 20.85 15.21
C HIS A 43 1.96 21.41 16.11
N GLN A 44 0.72 21.49 15.62
CA GLN A 44 -0.42 21.98 16.40
C GLN A 44 -0.72 21.13 17.64
N VAL A 45 -0.45 19.81 17.58
CA VAL A 45 -0.59 18.94 18.75
C VAL A 45 0.63 18.95 19.67
N GLY A 46 1.63 19.80 19.42
CA GLY A 46 2.82 19.97 20.27
C GLY A 46 3.97 19.01 19.97
N LEU A 47 3.93 18.28 18.85
CA LEU A 47 5.09 17.49 18.42
C LEU A 47 6.19 18.42 17.90
N THR A 48 7.43 18.15 18.32
CA THR A 48 8.63 18.86 17.90
C THR A 48 9.53 17.94 17.10
N ARG A 49 10.55 18.50 16.42
CA ARG A 49 11.52 17.75 15.59
C ARG A 49 10.82 16.85 14.54
N VAL A 50 9.75 17.37 13.92
CA VAL A 50 8.97 16.62 12.93
C VAL A 50 9.83 16.32 11.71
N LYS A 51 9.99 15.05 11.37
CA LYS A 51 10.69 14.56 10.18
C LYS A 51 9.72 13.85 9.26
N MET A 52 9.88 14.08 7.95
CA MET A 52 9.09 13.46 6.89
C MET A 52 9.96 12.40 6.21
N PHE A 53 9.42 11.22 5.94
CA PHE A 53 10.14 10.17 5.24
C PHE A 53 9.17 9.18 4.57
N PRO A 54 9.56 8.58 3.44
CA PRO A 54 8.82 7.46 2.89
C PRO A 54 9.06 6.21 3.74
N GLN A 55 8.05 5.37 3.87
CA GLN A 55 8.15 4.04 4.47
C GLN A 55 7.49 3.00 3.57
N LEU A 56 8.13 1.85 3.38
CA LEU A 56 7.48 0.70 2.75
C LEU A 56 6.99 -0.22 3.87
N ALA A 57 5.67 -0.32 4.03
CA ALA A 57 5.05 -1.16 5.05
C ALA A 57 4.54 -2.45 4.41
N ALA A 58 4.84 -3.60 5.02
CA ALA A 58 4.34 -4.91 4.60
C ALA A 58 3.13 -5.30 5.44
N PHE A 59 2.11 -5.86 4.79
CA PHE A 59 0.88 -6.34 5.40
C PHE A 59 0.70 -7.81 5.04
N ASP A 60 0.65 -8.64 6.08
CA ASP A 60 0.63 -10.12 6.04
C ASP A 60 -0.68 -10.72 6.60
N GLY A 61 -1.61 -9.87 7.06
CA GLY A 61 -2.86 -10.28 7.68
C GLY A 61 -3.00 -9.87 9.15
N SER A 62 -1.92 -9.39 9.78
CA SER A 62 -1.96 -8.81 11.13
C SER A 62 -2.90 -7.59 11.25
N GLU A 63 -3.06 -6.83 10.16
CA GLU A 63 -3.95 -5.66 10.04
C GLU A 63 -5.05 -5.93 8.98
N PRO A 64 -6.11 -6.70 9.30
CA PRO A 64 -7.03 -7.24 8.29
C PRO A 64 -7.82 -6.17 7.53
N ASN A 65 -8.13 -5.05 8.17
CA ASN A 65 -8.84 -3.94 7.53
C ASN A 65 -7.97 -3.23 6.47
N ILE A 66 -6.69 -3.02 6.78
CA ILE A 66 -5.76 -2.38 5.84
C ILE A 66 -5.47 -3.34 4.68
N LEU A 67 -5.22 -4.62 5.00
CA LEU A 67 -4.97 -5.62 3.97
C LEU A 67 -6.16 -5.73 3.00
N ARG A 68 -7.41 -5.76 3.50
CA ARG A 68 -8.60 -5.76 2.64
C ARG A 68 -8.66 -4.52 1.73
N LEU A 69 -8.39 -3.34 2.26
CA LEU A 69 -8.35 -2.10 1.46
C LEU A 69 -7.33 -2.19 0.31
N LEU A 70 -6.13 -2.70 0.60
CA LEU A 70 -5.09 -2.87 -0.42
C LEU A 70 -5.50 -3.90 -1.49
N GLN A 71 -6.15 -4.99 -1.08
CA GLN A 71 -6.69 -5.99 -2.00
C GLN A 71 -7.77 -5.38 -2.91
N ASP A 72 -8.74 -4.67 -2.33
CA ASP A 72 -9.80 -4.01 -3.09
C ASP A 72 -9.23 -3.03 -4.13
N GLN A 73 -8.18 -2.28 -3.77
CA GLN A 73 -7.46 -1.40 -4.68
C GLN A 73 -6.76 -2.15 -5.82
N SER A 74 -6.08 -3.26 -5.52
CA SER A 74 -5.44 -4.10 -6.55
C SER A 74 -6.45 -4.72 -7.52
N LEU A 75 -7.65 -5.07 -7.04
CA LEU A 75 -8.68 -5.75 -7.83
C LEU A 75 -9.54 -4.77 -8.65
N ALA A 76 -9.59 -3.48 -8.30
CA ALA A 76 -10.54 -2.50 -8.84
C ALA A 76 -10.55 -2.37 -10.37
N ASN A 77 -9.41 -2.59 -11.03
CA ASN A 77 -9.25 -2.42 -12.49
C ASN A 77 -8.93 -3.73 -13.23
N LEU A 78 -9.10 -4.88 -12.57
CA LEU A 78 -8.81 -6.19 -13.15
C LEU A 78 -10.03 -6.75 -13.89
N SER A 79 -9.77 -7.49 -14.97
CA SER A 79 -10.80 -8.30 -15.63
C SER A 79 -11.23 -9.48 -14.74
N GLN A 80 -12.35 -10.13 -15.05
CA GLN A 80 -12.77 -11.33 -14.30
C GLN A 80 -11.74 -12.47 -14.36
N GLU A 81 -11.03 -12.61 -15.48
CA GLU A 81 -9.96 -13.60 -15.65
C GLU A 81 -8.77 -13.27 -14.75
N GLU A 82 -8.37 -12.00 -14.73
CA GLU A 82 -7.28 -11.48 -13.90
C GLU A 82 -7.59 -11.61 -12.40
N VAL A 83 -8.84 -11.37 -12.00
CA VAL A 83 -9.31 -11.59 -10.62
C VAL A 83 -9.19 -13.06 -10.22
N ARG A 84 -9.53 -14.00 -11.11
CA ARG A 84 -9.38 -15.44 -10.82
C ARG A 84 -7.92 -15.86 -10.67
N GLU A 85 -7.05 -15.36 -11.55
CA GLU A 85 -5.60 -15.58 -11.46
C GLU A 85 -5.07 -15.05 -10.12
N TRP A 86 -5.44 -13.82 -9.75
CA TRP A 86 -5.05 -13.20 -8.49
C TRP A 86 -5.49 -14.00 -7.26
N HIS A 87 -6.75 -14.44 -7.21
CA HIS A 87 -7.26 -15.26 -6.10
C HIS A 87 -6.57 -16.62 -6.01
N THR A 88 -6.25 -17.24 -7.14
CA THR A 88 -5.54 -18.52 -7.19
C THR A 88 -4.13 -18.37 -6.64
N ALA A 89 -3.40 -17.35 -7.09
CA ALA A 89 -2.05 -17.05 -6.62
C ALA A 89 -2.04 -16.70 -5.13
N ARG A 90 -3.04 -15.96 -4.64
CA ARG A 90 -3.18 -15.64 -3.21
C ARG A 90 -3.41 -16.90 -2.38
N ALA A 91 -4.36 -17.76 -2.78
CA ALA A 91 -4.63 -18.99 -2.06
C ALA A 91 -3.39 -19.88 -1.97
N GLN A 92 -2.57 -19.92 -3.04
CA GLN A 92 -1.28 -20.59 -3.01
C GLN A 92 -0.31 -19.94 -2.00
N ALA A 93 -0.12 -18.63 -2.06
CA ALA A 93 0.78 -17.91 -1.15
C ALA A 93 0.35 -18.02 0.32
N GLU A 94 -0.96 -18.07 0.60
CA GLU A 94 -1.51 -18.32 1.94
C GLU A 94 -1.24 -19.76 2.39
N ALA A 95 -1.40 -20.76 1.51
CA ALA A 95 -1.07 -22.15 1.82
C ALA A 95 0.42 -22.36 2.10
N GLU A 96 1.28 -21.53 1.50
CA GLU A 96 2.73 -21.53 1.69
C GLU A 96 3.21 -20.62 2.85
N ASP A 97 2.29 -19.91 3.53
CA ASP A 97 2.60 -18.93 4.59
C ASP A 97 3.57 -17.82 4.14
N THR A 98 3.43 -17.35 2.90
CA THR A 98 4.31 -16.31 2.31
C THR A 98 3.57 -15.03 1.95
N PHE A 99 2.24 -15.03 1.97
CA PHE A 99 1.44 -13.94 1.42
C PHE A 99 1.72 -12.57 2.08
N PHE A 100 2.04 -11.57 1.26
CA PHE A 100 2.05 -10.17 1.69
C PHE A 100 1.68 -9.19 0.57
N ILE A 101 1.28 -7.99 0.99
CA ILE A 101 1.26 -6.79 0.15
C ILE A 101 2.12 -5.74 0.84
N ALA A 102 3.11 -5.19 0.16
CA ALA A 102 3.91 -4.07 0.62
C ALA A 102 3.44 -2.79 -0.08
N SER A 103 3.12 -1.77 0.70
CA SER A 103 2.61 -0.50 0.17
C SER A 103 3.46 0.68 0.65
N PRO A 104 3.87 1.58 -0.26
CA PRO A 104 4.61 2.78 0.11
C PRO A 104 3.69 3.77 0.83
N HIS A 105 4.20 4.37 1.89
CA HIS A 105 3.51 5.35 2.72
C HIS A 105 4.33 6.62 2.81
N HIS A 106 3.63 7.74 2.82
CA HIS A 106 4.20 8.98 3.28
C HIS A 106 4.01 9.07 4.81
N CYS A 107 5.11 9.16 5.55
CA CYS A 107 5.09 9.15 7.01
C CYS A 107 5.74 10.42 7.58
N ALA A 108 5.33 10.75 8.80
CA ALA A 108 5.97 11.78 9.60
C ALA A 108 6.09 11.33 11.06
N VAL A 109 7.24 11.59 11.67
CA VAL A 109 7.51 11.29 13.09
C VAL A 109 7.88 12.58 13.81
N GLY A 110 7.40 12.74 15.04
CA GLY A 110 7.76 13.85 15.92
C GLY A 110 7.83 13.38 17.36
N THR A 111 8.43 14.20 18.22
CA THR A 111 8.63 13.88 19.64
C THR A 111 7.93 14.89 20.54
N LYS A 112 7.37 14.41 21.65
CA LYS A 112 6.96 15.22 22.80
C LYS A 112 7.89 14.91 23.98
N PRO A 113 8.19 15.87 24.85
CA PRO A 113 8.80 15.61 26.15
C PRO A 113 7.93 14.68 27.00
#